data_AF-A0A933CFD7-F1
#
_entry.id   AF-A0A933CFD7-F1
#
_cell.length_a   1.000
_cell.length_b   1.000
_cell.length_c   1.000
_cell.angle_alpha   90.00
_cell.angle_beta   90.00
_cell.angle_gamma   90.00
#
_symmetry.space_group_name_H-M   'P 1'
#
loop_
_entity.id
_entity.type
_entity.pdbx_description
1 polymer ?
#
loop_
_entity_poly.entity_id
_entity_poly.type
_entity_poly.pdbx_seq_one_letter_code
_entity_poly.pdbx_strand_id
1 'polypeptide(L)'
;MAAQAHGVDAQALLAELNAALGSDAPGWALGACREVDVRDELKRGLEPFPKIMAAVARLEPGEVLKLRAIFEPQPLYKVLGSQGFEHWTRRDAADDWAVFFRKRG
;
A
#
# COMPACT_ATOMS: atom_id res chain seq x y z
N MET A 1 30.60 -26.26 -25.08
CA MET A 1 30.02 -25.63 -23.87
C MET A 1 29.84 -24.15 -24.16
N ALA A 2 28.64 -23.74 -24.58
CA ALA A 2 28.34 -22.34 -24.88
C ALA A 2 27.93 -21.63 -23.58
N ALA A 3 28.66 -20.57 -23.23
CA ALA A 3 28.31 -19.67 -22.15
C ALA A 3 27.01 -18.93 -22.50
N GLN A 4 25.95 -19.16 -21.71
CA GLN A 4 24.72 -18.39 -21.81
C GLN A 4 24.96 -17.06 -21.10
N ALA A 5 25.22 -16.01 -21.87
CA ALA A 5 25.15 -14.65 -21.39
C ALA A 5 23.67 -14.31 -21.16
N HIS A 6 23.25 -14.29 -19.89
CA HIS A 6 21.96 -13.69 -19.51
C HIS A 6 22.06 -12.18 -19.73
N GLY A 7 21.71 -11.73 -20.93
CA GLY A 7 21.41 -10.33 -21.18
C GLY A 7 20.19 -9.96 -20.35
N VAL A 8 20.36 -9.01 -19.44
CA VAL A 8 19.23 -8.42 -18.71
C VAL A 8 18.40 -7.68 -19.76
N ASP A 9 17.21 -8.20 -20.07
CA ASP A 9 16.31 -7.59 -21.04
C ASP A 9 15.76 -6.28 -20.44
N ALA A 10 16.07 -5.15 -21.08
CA ALA A 10 15.64 -3.85 -20.60
C ALA A 10 14.11 -3.73 -20.55
N GLN A 11 13.39 -4.47 -21.40
CA GLN A 11 11.93 -4.45 -21.43
C GLN A 11 11.33 -5.28 -20.28
N ALA A 12 11.94 -6.41 -19.92
CA ALA A 12 11.62 -7.17 -18.72
C ALA A 12 11.93 -6.36 -17.46
N LEU A 13 13.11 -5.71 -17.39
CA LEU A 13 13.47 -4.85 -16.26
C LEU A 13 12.52 -3.66 -16.13
N LEU A 14 12.11 -3.04 -17.24
CA LEU A 14 11.12 -1.97 -17.25
C LEU A 14 9.72 -2.47 -16.90
N ALA A 15 9.34 -3.69 -17.30
CA ALA A 15 8.07 -4.30 -16.91
C ALA A 15 8.06 -4.67 -15.41
N GLU A 16 9.16 -5.19 -14.89
CA GLU A 16 9.36 -5.45 -13.46
C GLU A 16 9.36 -4.15 -12.66
N LEU A 17 10.02 -3.09 -13.15
CA LEU A 17 9.99 -1.76 -12.55
C LEU A 17 8.58 -1.16 -12.62
N ASN A 18 7.85 -1.29 -13.74
CA ASN A 18 6.47 -0.80 -13.86
C ASN A 18 5.49 -1.62 -13.01
N ALA A 19 5.73 -2.92 -12.81
CA ALA A 19 4.95 -3.74 -11.88
C ALA A 19 5.27 -3.37 -10.42
N ALA A 20 6.54 -3.16 -10.10
CA ALA A 20 7.01 -2.77 -8.77
C ALA A 20 6.62 -1.33 -8.41
N LEU A 21 6.61 -0.41 -9.38
CA LEU A 21 6.15 0.98 -9.26
C LEU A 21 4.65 1.12 -9.53
N GLY A 22 4.00 0.06 -10.01
CA GLY A 22 2.60 -0.10 -10.43
C GLY A 22 1.99 1.15 -11.07
N SER A 23 1.98 1.14 -12.39
CA SER A 23 1.51 2.20 -13.29
C SER A 23 0.04 2.64 -13.13
N ASP A 24 -0.70 2.08 -12.18
CA ASP A 24 -2.09 2.46 -11.84
C ASP A 24 -2.19 3.30 -10.55
N ALA A 25 -1.08 3.54 -9.84
CA ALA A 25 -1.10 4.37 -8.65
C ALA A 25 -1.61 5.78 -9.01
N PRO A 26 -2.69 6.26 -8.40
CA PRO A 26 -3.15 7.61 -8.64
C PRO A 26 -2.06 8.58 -8.16
N GLY A 27 -1.94 9.74 -8.80
CA GLY A 27 -0.85 10.70 -8.51
C GLY A 27 -0.77 11.14 -7.05
N TRP A 28 -1.86 10.98 -6.28
CA TRP A 28 -1.89 11.25 -4.86
C TRP A 28 -1.26 10.14 -4.01
N ALA A 29 -1.29 8.88 -4.44
CA ALA A 29 -0.74 7.76 -3.67
C ALA A 29 0.80 7.76 -3.61
N LEU A 30 1.44 8.52 -4.49
CA LEU A 30 2.91 8.69 -4.56
C LEU A 30 3.42 9.92 -3.78
N GLY A 31 2.54 10.65 -3.09
CA GLY A 31 2.89 11.86 -2.33
C GLY A 31 3.45 11.59 -0.92
N ALA A 32 3.49 12.65 -0.10
CA ALA A 32 3.85 12.54 1.31
C ALA A 32 2.84 11.63 2.05
N CYS A 33 3.32 10.48 2.49
CA CYS A 33 2.51 9.47 3.12
C CYS A 33 3.03 9.11 4.51
N ARG A 34 2.10 9.00 5.45
CA ARG A 34 2.36 8.52 6.79
C ARG A 34 2.18 7.03 6.86
N GLU A 35 3.25 6.32 7.18
CA GLU A 35 3.24 4.86 7.19
C GLU A 35 2.76 4.29 8.52
N VAL A 36 1.90 3.27 8.44
CA VAL A 36 1.42 2.47 9.56
C VAL A 36 1.60 1.01 9.18
N ASP A 37 2.59 0.36 9.79
CA ASP A 37 2.80 -1.07 9.66
C ASP A 37 2.12 -1.82 10.81
N VAL A 38 1.26 -2.76 10.44
CA VAL A 38 0.49 -3.63 11.34
C VAL A 38 0.76 -5.10 11.09
N ARG A 39 1.72 -5.44 10.22
CA ARG A 39 2.05 -6.83 9.87
C ARG A 39 2.48 -7.63 11.09
N ASP A 40 3.26 -7.03 11.98
CA ASP A 40 3.70 -7.69 13.22
C ASP A 40 2.53 -7.97 14.18
N GLU A 41 1.65 -6.98 14.38
CA GLU A 41 0.44 -7.11 15.20
C GLU A 41 -0.48 -8.23 14.68
N LEU A 42 -0.73 -8.24 13.37
CA LEU A 42 -1.55 -9.28 12.72
C LEU A 42 -0.91 -10.66 12.83
N LYS A 43 0.42 -10.79 12.69
CA LYS A 43 1.15 -12.06 12.89
C LYS A 43 1.05 -12.58 14.32
N ARG A 44 0.91 -11.68 15.29
CA ARG A 44 0.73 -11.99 16.71
C ARG A 44 -0.74 -12.21 17.12
N GLY A 45 -1.68 -12.10 16.17
CA GLY A 45 -3.12 -12.21 16.44
C GLY A 45 -3.71 -11.02 17.20
N LEU A 46 -3.04 -9.87 17.16
CA LEU A 46 -3.51 -8.62 17.77
C LEU A 46 -4.36 -7.83 16.77
N GLU A 47 -5.32 -7.05 17.29
CA GLU A 47 -6.17 -6.18 16.47
C GLU A 47 -5.55 -4.78 16.33
N PRO A 48 -5.03 -4.40 15.15
CA PRO A 48 -4.40 -3.10 14.95
C PRO A 48 -5.40 -1.97 14.64
N PHE A 49 -6.70 -2.26 14.61
CA PHE A 49 -7.73 -1.31 14.21
C PHE A 49 -7.66 0.02 15.00
N PRO A 50 -7.50 0.03 16.34
CA PRO A 50 -7.38 1.28 17.09
C PRO A 50 -6.16 2.12 16.70
N LYS A 51 -5.03 1.46 16.40
CA LYS A 51 -3.79 2.13 15.95
C LYS A 51 -3.98 2.78 14.59
N ILE A 52 -4.65 2.09 13.66
CA ILE A 52 -4.99 2.62 12.33
C ILE A 52 -5.91 3.84 12.48
N MET A 53 -6.96 3.76 13.29
CA MET A 53 -7.88 4.87 13.51
C MET A 53 -7.19 6.09 14.17
N ALA A 54 -6.31 5.85 15.14
CA ALA A 54 -5.49 6.91 15.74
C ALA A 54 -4.56 7.57 14.71
N ALA A 55 -4.08 6.80 13.73
CA ALA A 55 -3.32 7.36 12.63
C ALA A 55 -4.21 8.15 11.66
N VAL A 56 -5.35 7.62 11.26
CA VAL A 56 -6.30 8.35 10.40
C VAL A 56 -6.71 9.68 11.03
N ALA A 57 -6.95 9.70 12.33
CA ALA A 57 -7.37 10.91 13.06
C ALA A 57 -6.32 12.03 13.12
N ARG A 58 -5.03 11.74 12.89
CA ARG A 58 -3.96 12.76 12.87
C ARG A 58 -3.49 13.09 11.45
N LEU A 59 -4.15 12.60 10.41
CA LEU A 59 -3.83 12.97 9.03
C LEU A 59 -4.24 14.42 8.78
N GLU A 60 -3.33 15.21 8.23
CA GLU A 60 -3.62 16.56 7.77
C GLU A 60 -4.30 16.54 6.38
N PRO A 61 -5.00 17.62 5.98
CA PRO A 61 -5.56 17.74 4.63
C PRO A 61 -4.48 17.60 3.56
N GLY A 62 -4.64 16.64 2.66
CA GLY A 62 -3.67 16.34 1.60
C GLY A 62 -2.60 15.30 1.98
N GLU A 63 -2.55 14.87 3.25
CA GLU A 63 -1.71 13.75 3.66
C GLU A 63 -2.36 12.39 3.30
N VAL A 64 -1.52 11.41 2.99
CA VAL A 64 -1.94 10.05 2.68
C VAL A 64 -1.50 9.10 3.79
N LEU A 65 -2.35 8.17 4.20
CA LEU A 65 -1.96 7.07 5.07
C LEU A 65 -1.54 5.88 4.24
N LYS A 66 -0.33 5.37 4.45
CA LYS A 66 0.14 4.09 3.89
C LYS A 66 0.04 3.01 4.96
N LEU A 67 -0.98 2.16 4.86
CA LEU A 67 -1.18 1.00 5.72
C LEU A 67 -0.49 -0.24 5.12
N ARG A 68 0.37 -0.89 5.91
CA ARG A 68 1.02 -2.16 5.55
C ARG A 68 0.41 -3.30 6.35
N ALA A 69 -0.18 -4.26 5.64
CA ALA A 69 -0.88 -5.39 6.24
C ALA A 69 -0.47 -6.71 5.56
N ILE A 70 -0.71 -7.82 6.26
CA ILE A 70 -0.42 -9.17 5.73
C ILE A 70 -1.53 -9.72 4.82
N PHE A 71 -2.71 -9.10 4.86
CA PHE A 71 -3.85 -9.44 4.01
C PHE A 71 -4.57 -8.16 3.58
N GLU A 72 -5.47 -8.30 2.61
CA GLU A 72 -6.27 -7.18 2.10
C GLU A 72 -7.30 -6.70 3.14
N PRO A 73 -7.24 -5.43 3.59
CA PRO A 73 -8.10 -4.92 4.66
C PRO A 73 -9.47 -4.45 4.13
N GLN A 74 -10.22 -5.35 3.49
CA GLN A 74 -11.54 -5.02 2.92
C GLN A 74 -12.53 -4.35 3.90
N PRO A 75 -12.59 -4.72 5.20
CA PRO A 75 -13.45 -4.03 6.15
C PRO A 75 -13.11 -2.54 6.32
N LEU A 76 -11.82 -2.17 6.26
CA LEU A 76 -11.36 -0.79 6.41
C LEU A 76 -11.79 0.10 5.25
N TYR A 77 -11.90 -0.45 4.03
CA TYR A 77 -12.37 0.31 2.87
C TYR A 77 -13.77 0.86 3.09
N LYS A 78 -14.66 0.07 3.70
CA LYS A 78 -16.03 0.51 4.02
C LYS A 78 -16.03 1.56 5.13
N VAL A 79 -15.32 1.30 6.22
CA VAL A 79 -15.26 2.21 7.38
C VAL A 79 -14.72 3.57 6.99
N LEU A 80 -13.55 3.61 6.33
CA LEU A 80 -12.91 4.85 5.91
C LEU A 80 -13.62 5.49 4.72
N GLY A 81 -14.20 4.69 3.82
CA GLY A 81 -15.04 5.17 2.74
C GLY A 81 -16.25 5.97 3.24
N SER A 82 -16.93 5.49 4.29
CA SER A 82 -18.01 6.22 4.96
C SER A 82 -17.56 7.50 5.65
N GLN A 83 -16.28 7.61 6.03
CA GLN A 83 -15.69 8.83 6.59
C GLN A 83 -15.19 9.81 5.53
N GLY A 84 -15.46 9.54 4.25
CA GLY A 84 -15.06 10.40 3.14
C GLY A 84 -13.67 10.11 2.59
N PHE A 85 -13.00 9.03 2.99
CA PHE A 85 -11.72 8.66 2.42
C PHE A 85 -11.88 7.93 1.08
N GLU A 86 -10.92 8.11 0.19
CA GLU A 86 -10.67 7.23 -0.95
C GLU A 86 -9.43 6.38 -0.67
N HIS A 87 -9.34 5.23 -1.34
CA HIS A 87 -8.25 4.29 -1.14
C HIS A 87 -7.71 3.77 -2.47
N TRP A 88 -6.46 3.37 -2.45
CA TRP A 88 -5.81 2.65 -3.53
C TRP A 88 -4.93 1.57 -2.91
N THR A 89 -4.99 0.36 -3.46
CA THR A 89 -4.34 -0.82 -2.88
C THR A 89 -3.43 -1.46 -3.90
N ARG A 90 -2.24 -1.83 -3.44
CA ARG A 90 -1.32 -2.70 -4.16
C ARG A 90 -0.97 -3.91 -3.31
N ARG A 91 -0.94 -5.06 -3.97
CA ARG A 91 -0.34 -6.27 -3.42
C ARG A 91 1.12 -6.33 -3.88
N ASP A 92 2.04 -6.14 -2.95
CA ASP A 92 3.48 -6.22 -3.21
C ASP A 92 3.97 -7.68 -3.13
N ALA A 93 3.38 -8.50 -2.25
CA ALA A 93 3.66 -9.94 -2.14
C ALA A 93 2.47 -10.72 -1.57
N ALA A 94 2.66 -12.03 -1.34
CA ALA A 94 1.59 -12.90 -0.85
C ALA A 94 1.01 -12.43 0.50
N ASP A 95 1.89 -12.06 1.43
CA ASP A 95 1.66 -11.61 2.81
C ASP A 95 1.99 -10.11 2.97
N ASP A 96 1.92 -9.35 1.87
CA ASP A 96 2.40 -7.97 1.85
C ASP A 96 1.49 -7.09 0.99
N TRP A 97 0.65 -6.34 1.69
CA TRP A 97 -0.33 -5.42 1.12
C TRP A 97 0.00 -4.00 1.54
N ALA A 98 0.08 -3.11 0.56
CA ALA A 98 0.17 -1.68 0.77
C ALA A 98 -1.16 -1.02 0.38
N VAL A 99 -1.79 -0.38 1.34
CA VAL A 99 -3.05 0.34 1.15
C VAL A 99 -2.84 1.80 1.46
N PHE A 100 -3.21 2.65 0.51
CA PHE A 100 -3.07 4.09 0.59
C PHE A 100 -4.46 4.68 0.80
N PHE A 101 -4.66 5.44 1.88
CA PHE A 101 -5.90 6.17 2.14
C PHE A 101 -5.64 7.66 2.12
N ARG A 102 -6.52 8.41 1.48
CA ARG A 102 -6.54 9.88 1.60
C ARG A 102 -7.96 10.37 1.83
N LYS A 103 -8.10 11.51 2.51
CA LYS A 103 -9.40 12.15 2.62
C LYS A 103 -9.78 12.73 1.26
N ARG A 104 -11.00 12.46 0.77
CA ARG A 104 -11.53 13.17 -0.40
C ARG A 104 -11.71 14.63 0.01
N GLY A 105 -11.06 15.52 -0.73
CA GLY A 105 -11.20 16.98 -0.59
C GLY A 105 -12.56 17.45 -1.10
#